data_AF-A0AAE3TB98-F1
#
_entry.id   AF-A0AAE3TB98-F1
#
_cell.length_a   1.000
_cell.length_b   1.000
_cell.length_c   1.000
_cell.angle_alpha   90.00
_cell.angle_beta   90.00
_cell.angle_gamma   90.00
#
_symmetry.space_group_name_H-M   'P 1'
#
loop_
_entity.id
_entity.type
_entity.pdbx_description
1 polymer ?
#
loop_
_entity_poly.entity_id
_entity_poly.type
_entity_poly.pdbx_seq_one_letter_code
_entity_poly.pdbx_strand_id
1 'polypeptide(L)'
;MRLFQIGFNKCATSALWRVFHKSNVAALHSQGRRWRLAGHPALQDRAAQLNIRRNIDAGRPAIEGFEDFQAFFDMEYVTRSTAVENYRQFETLARDYPTAKFLLNTREKADWLRSRARHKDGRYLHWSMRRTGLSRDAVLQMWSDDFDRHHDAVRAFFRFEQDRLLEFHIDTTPIKALQRFVLPELSIWPRFWRRFRVTDDVAAREGWSDEMALLAA
;
A
#
# COMPACT_ATOMS: atom_id res chain seq x y z
N MET A 1 19.04 5.03 -2.04
CA MET A 1 18.14 3.86 -2.04
C MET A 1 16.69 4.31 -2.05
N ARG A 2 15.80 3.52 -2.69
CA ARG A 2 14.35 3.67 -2.57
C ARG A 2 13.74 2.45 -1.89
N LEU A 3 12.64 2.67 -1.17
CA LEU A 3 11.81 1.60 -0.60
C LEU A 3 10.41 1.66 -1.20
N PHE A 4 9.95 0.54 -1.77
CA PHE A 4 8.57 0.40 -2.25
C PHE A 4 7.82 -0.59 -1.37
N GLN A 5 6.76 -0.14 -0.73
CA GLN A 5 5.81 -1.04 -0.10
C GLN A 5 4.87 -1.59 -1.16
N ILE A 6 4.90 -2.91 -1.33
CA ILE A 6 4.24 -3.63 -2.42
C ILE A 6 3.15 -4.60 -1.97
N GLY A 7 2.90 -4.76 -0.67
CA GLY A 7 1.72 -5.47 -0.17
C GLY A 7 0.40 -4.71 -0.35
N PHE A 8 -0.70 -5.35 0.02
CA PHE A 8 -2.02 -4.73 -0.11
C PHE A 8 -2.24 -3.60 0.90
N ASN A 9 -3.17 -2.70 0.56
CA ASN A 9 -3.81 -1.86 1.57
C ASN A 9 -4.45 -2.73 2.68
N LYS A 10 -4.75 -2.11 3.82
CA LYS A 10 -5.29 -2.81 5.01
C LYS A 10 -4.34 -3.83 5.65
N CYS A 11 -3.11 -3.95 5.16
CA CYS A 11 -1.97 -4.58 5.83
C CYS A 11 -1.08 -3.53 6.52
N ALA A 12 -1.67 -2.61 7.29
CA ALA A 12 -0.96 -1.57 8.05
C ALA A 12 -0.11 -0.56 7.26
N THR A 13 -0.43 -0.30 5.99
CA THR A 13 0.30 0.65 5.11
C THR A 13 0.51 2.03 5.74
N SER A 14 -0.52 2.60 6.37
CA SER A 14 -0.40 3.89 7.07
C SER A 14 0.45 3.84 8.36
N ALA A 15 0.46 2.72 9.08
CA ALA A 15 1.27 2.56 10.29
C ALA A 15 2.75 2.44 9.91
N LEU A 16 3.05 1.66 8.86
CA LEU A 16 4.39 1.53 8.30
C LEU A 16 4.89 2.88 7.77
N TRP A 17 4.11 3.57 6.93
CA TRP A 17 4.45 4.93 6.47
C TRP A 17 4.76 5.89 7.63
N ARG A 18 3.97 5.82 8.71
CA ARG A 18 4.16 6.68 9.89
C ARG A 18 5.54 6.46 10.54
N VAL A 19 6.06 5.23 10.55
CA VAL A 19 7.40 4.94 11.07
C VAL A 19 8.46 5.73 10.29
N PHE A 20 8.40 5.70 8.96
CA PHE A 20 9.33 6.44 8.09
C PHE A 20 9.15 7.95 8.26
N HIS A 21 7.91 8.43 8.16
CA HIS A 21 7.59 9.85 8.29
C HIS A 21 8.05 10.44 9.63
N LYS A 22 7.80 9.73 10.74
CA LYS A 22 8.22 10.18 12.08
C LYS A 22 9.72 10.02 12.33
N SER A 23 10.41 9.23 11.50
CA SER A 23 11.87 9.10 11.51
C SER A 23 12.57 10.09 10.59
N ASN A 24 11.85 11.10 10.07
CA ASN A 24 12.35 12.09 9.12
C ASN A 24 12.82 11.50 7.77
N VAL A 25 12.30 10.32 7.39
CA VAL A 25 12.46 9.81 6.04
C VAL A 25 11.36 10.39 5.15
N ALA A 26 11.74 10.97 4.01
CA ALA A 26 10.80 11.51 3.04
C ALA A 26 9.97 10.37 2.43
N ALA A 27 8.74 10.19 2.93
CA ALA A 27 7.87 9.08 2.55
C ALA A 27 6.54 9.56 1.96
N LEU A 28 6.23 9.07 0.76
CA LEU A 28 4.96 9.30 0.07
C LEU A 28 3.94 8.25 0.47
N HIS A 29 2.70 8.67 0.77
CA HIS A 29 1.60 7.77 1.11
C HIS A 29 0.40 8.02 0.20
N SER A 30 -0.06 6.98 -0.49
CA SER A 30 -1.24 7.02 -1.36
C SER A 30 -1.18 8.19 -2.34
N GLN A 31 -2.21 9.03 -2.36
CA GLN A 31 -2.33 10.15 -3.30
C GLN A 31 -1.41 11.34 -2.98
N GLY A 32 -0.60 11.26 -1.92
CA GLY A 32 0.30 12.35 -1.53
C GLY A 32 -0.38 13.53 -0.85
N ARG A 33 -1.61 13.36 -0.29
CA ARG A 33 -2.40 14.46 0.30
C ARG A 33 -1.59 15.33 1.28
N ARG A 34 -0.75 14.72 2.13
CA ARG A 34 0.07 15.46 3.10
C ARG A 34 1.06 16.41 2.41
N TRP A 35 1.76 15.92 1.40
CA TRP A 35 2.75 16.67 0.63
C TRP A 35 2.11 17.69 -0.30
N ARG A 36 0.94 17.37 -0.87
CA ARG A 36 0.12 18.34 -1.61
C ARG A 36 -0.27 19.54 -0.76
N LEU A 37 -0.78 19.30 0.46
CA LEU A 37 -1.13 20.37 1.39
C LEU A 37 0.08 21.18 1.88
N ALA A 38 1.27 20.58 1.86
CA ALA A 38 2.52 21.26 2.14
C ALA A 38 3.10 22.01 0.92
N GLY A 39 2.38 22.06 -0.21
CA GLY A 39 2.79 22.80 -1.39
C GLY A 39 3.78 22.07 -2.30
N HIS A 40 3.93 20.74 -2.19
CA HIS A 40 4.85 19.99 -3.06
C HIS A 40 4.48 20.17 -4.55
N PRO A 41 5.39 20.65 -5.41
CA PRO A 41 5.06 21.09 -6.78
C PRO A 41 4.48 19.95 -7.64
N ALA A 42 5.09 18.76 -7.62
CA ALA A 42 4.64 17.62 -8.42
C ALA A 42 3.27 17.02 -7.99
N LEU A 43 2.67 17.54 -6.92
CA LEU A 43 1.39 17.06 -6.37
C LEU A 43 0.27 18.10 -6.45
N GLN A 44 0.51 19.28 -7.03
CA GLN A 44 -0.52 20.30 -7.16
C GLN A 44 -1.55 19.96 -8.23
N ASP A 45 -1.09 19.44 -9.37
CA ASP A 45 -1.96 19.20 -10.53
C ASP A 45 -2.67 17.85 -10.47
N ARG A 46 -2.01 16.83 -9.91
CA ARG A 46 -2.49 15.45 -9.98
C ARG A 46 -2.07 14.62 -8.76
N ALA A 47 -2.91 13.64 -8.42
CA ALA A 47 -2.57 12.64 -7.41
C ALA A 47 -1.31 11.84 -7.83
N ALA A 48 -0.41 11.62 -6.87
CA ALA A 48 0.86 10.92 -7.07
C ALA A 48 0.76 9.67 -7.94
N GLN A 49 -0.20 8.79 -7.61
CA GLN A 49 -0.32 7.49 -8.26
C GLN A 49 -0.75 7.58 -9.72
N LEU A 50 -1.47 8.63 -10.11
CA LEU A 50 -1.81 8.84 -11.51
C LEU A 50 -0.61 9.38 -12.32
N ASN A 51 0.30 10.13 -11.69
CA ASN A 51 1.58 10.53 -12.32
C ASN A 51 2.49 9.31 -12.49
N ILE A 52 2.64 8.51 -11.43
CA ILE A 52 3.43 7.27 -11.48
C ILE A 52 2.90 6.32 -12.55
N ARG A 53 1.58 6.14 -12.63
CA ARG A 53 0.95 5.32 -13.66
C ARG A 53 1.25 5.84 -15.07
N ARG A 54 1.14 7.16 -15.28
CA ARG A 54 1.47 7.79 -16.56
C ARG A 54 2.95 7.62 -16.94
N ASN A 55 3.86 7.62 -15.98
CA ASN A 55 5.28 7.37 -16.26
C ASN A 55 5.49 5.93 -16.74
N ILE A 56 4.96 4.96 -16.00
CA ILE A 56 5.02 3.53 -16.36
C ILE A 56 4.42 3.29 -17.75
N ASP A 57 3.21 3.81 -18.00
CA ASP A 57 2.51 3.63 -19.28
C ASP A 57 3.26 4.27 -20.46
N ALA A 58 4.10 5.28 -20.19
CA ALA A 58 4.93 5.95 -21.19
C ALA A 58 6.37 5.39 -21.27
N GLY A 59 6.68 4.30 -20.56
CA GLY A 59 8.03 3.72 -20.52
C GLY A 59 9.08 4.62 -19.84
N ARG A 60 8.67 5.61 -19.05
CA ARG A 60 9.55 6.46 -18.24
C ARG A 60 9.76 5.84 -16.85
N PRO A 61 10.86 6.19 -16.14
CA PRO A 61 11.06 5.76 -14.76
C PRO A 61 9.82 6.03 -13.89
N ALA A 62 9.33 5.00 -13.20
CA ALA A 62 8.02 5.06 -12.55
C ALA A 62 7.83 6.27 -11.62
N ILE A 63 8.86 6.68 -10.88
CA ILE A 63 8.81 7.80 -9.93
C ILE A 63 9.43 9.11 -10.47
N GLU A 64 9.60 9.25 -11.78
CA GLU A 64 10.05 10.51 -12.38
C GLU A 64 9.18 11.70 -11.88
N GLY A 65 9.83 12.72 -11.32
CA GLY A 65 9.20 13.87 -10.65
C GLY A 65 8.93 13.70 -9.15
N PHE A 66 9.34 12.57 -8.56
CA PHE A 66 9.20 12.21 -7.14
C PHE A 66 10.54 11.75 -6.54
N GLU A 67 11.65 12.33 -7.02
CA GLU A 67 13.00 11.94 -6.65
C GLU A 67 13.37 12.32 -5.22
N ASP A 68 12.66 13.27 -4.62
CA ASP A 68 12.81 13.70 -3.24
C ASP A 68 12.29 12.66 -2.22
N PHE A 69 11.40 11.75 -2.64
CA PHE A 69 10.84 10.71 -1.77
C PHE A 69 11.71 9.46 -1.70
N GLN A 70 12.11 9.06 -0.51
CA GLN A 70 12.92 7.85 -0.30
C GLN A 70 12.06 6.58 -0.16
N ALA A 71 10.79 6.70 0.26
CA ALA A 71 9.92 5.56 0.48
C ALA A 71 8.48 5.80 -0.01
N PHE A 72 7.84 4.75 -0.54
CA PHE A 72 6.50 4.82 -1.13
C PHE A 72 5.58 3.79 -0.48
N PHE A 73 4.44 4.25 0.02
CA PHE A 73 3.46 3.43 0.72
C PHE A 73 2.06 3.62 0.14
N ASP A 74 1.26 2.55 0.22
CA ASP A 74 -0.15 2.52 -0.15
C ASP A 74 -0.34 3.03 -1.58
N MET A 75 0.43 2.51 -2.54
CA MET A 75 0.54 3.02 -3.93
C MET A 75 -0.75 2.77 -4.76
N GLU A 76 -1.88 3.25 -4.25
CA GLU A 76 -3.22 3.10 -4.81
C GLU A 76 -3.93 4.46 -5.04
N TYR A 77 -4.64 4.54 -6.15
CA TYR A 77 -5.63 5.58 -6.42
C TYR A 77 -6.94 4.90 -6.85
N VAL A 78 -7.91 4.91 -5.94
CA VAL A 78 -9.17 4.19 -6.09
C VAL A 78 -10.33 5.16 -5.90
N THR A 79 -11.13 5.27 -6.95
CA THR A 79 -12.40 6.00 -6.99
C THR A 79 -13.52 5.05 -7.46
N ARG A 80 -14.74 5.57 -7.60
CA ARG A 80 -15.89 4.80 -8.11
C ARG A 80 -15.66 4.25 -9.53
N SER A 81 -14.91 4.97 -10.39
CA SER A 81 -14.73 4.62 -11.80
C SER A 81 -13.30 4.21 -12.17
N THR A 82 -12.33 4.45 -11.28
CA THR A 82 -10.91 4.22 -11.59
C THR A 82 -10.25 3.42 -10.47
N ALA A 83 -9.43 2.45 -10.85
CA ALA A 83 -8.53 1.72 -9.96
C ALA A 83 -7.11 1.77 -10.54
N VAL A 84 -6.19 2.41 -9.83
CA VAL A 84 -4.76 2.34 -10.09
C VAL A 84 -4.11 1.73 -8.87
N GLU A 85 -3.43 0.60 -9.06
CA GLU A 85 -2.77 -0.17 -8.00
C GLU A 85 -1.28 -0.36 -8.39
N ASN A 86 -0.51 0.73 -8.33
CA ASN A 86 0.89 0.74 -8.79
C ASN A 86 1.80 -0.18 -7.97
N TYR A 87 1.41 -0.57 -6.75
CA TYR A 87 2.12 -1.58 -5.97
C TYR A 87 2.21 -2.94 -6.70
N ARG A 88 1.26 -3.24 -7.61
CA ARG A 88 1.28 -4.44 -8.46
C ARG A 88 2.31 -4.36 -9.58
N GLN A 89 2.86 -3.18 -9.86
CA GLN A 89 3.88 -2.97 -10.89
C GLN A 89 5.30 -3.19 -10.34
N PHE A 90 5.45 -4.09 -9.35
CA PHE A 90 6.70 -4.27 -8.61
C PHE A 90 7.86 -4.71 -9.51
N GLU A 91 7.60 -5.46 -10.59
CA GLU A 91 8.62 -5.86 -11.56
C GLU A 91 9.18 -4.65 -12.31
N THR A 92 8.31 -3.72 -12.74
CA THR A 92 8.71 -2.45 -13.35
C THR A 92 9.48 -1.59 -12.35
N LEU A 93 9.00 -1.48 -11.10
CA LEU A 93 9.72 -0.77 -10.05
C LEU A 93 11.11 -1.37 -9.78
N ALA A 94 11.23 -2.71 -9.78
CA ALA A 94 12.50 -3.41 -9.56
C ALA A 94 13.50 -3.21 -10.70
N ARG A 95 13.00 -3.14 -11.95
CA ARG A 95 13.78 -2.84 -13.15
C ARG A 95 14.24 -1.38 -13.19
N ASP A 96 13.33 -0.43 -12.94
CA ASP A 96 13.64 1.00 -12.98
C ASP A 96 14.59 1.41 -11.84
N TYR A 97 14.53 0.70 -10.71
CA TYR A 97 15.34 0.98 -9.52
C TYR A 97 16.07 -0.28 -9.02
N PRO A 98 17.19 -0.68 -9.65
CA PRO A 98 17.92 -1.91 -9.32
C PRO A 98 18.42 -2.00 -7.87
N THR A 99 18.65 -0.86 -7.22
CA THR A 99 19.09 -0.78 -5.82
C THR A 99 17.95 -0.56 -4.82
N ALA A 100 16.70 -0.58 -5.28
CA ALA A 100 15.55 -0.44 -4.40
C ALA A 100 15.29 -1.71 -3.57
N LYS A 101 14.77 -1.48 -2.37
CA LYS A 101 14.24 -2.49 -1.47
C LYS A 101 12.71 -2.51 -1.54
N PHE A 102 12.13 -3.67 -1.29
CA PHE A 102 10.71 -3.96 -1.43
C PHE A 102 10.16 -4.51 -0.12
N LEU A 103 9.03 -3.96 0.31
CA LEU A 103 8.34 -4.38 1.54
C LEU A 103 7.01 -5.02 1.17
N LEU A 104 6.95 -6.35 1.26
CA LEU A 104 5.71 -7.11 1.15
C LEU A 104 5.07 -7.22 2.54
N ASN A 105 4.28 -6.21 2.92
CA ASN A 105 3.50 -6.25 4.15
C ASN A 105 2.26 -7.14 3.97
N THR A 106 2.05 -8.04 4.91
CA THR A 106 0.97 -9.04 4.88
C THR A 106 0.31 -9.21 6.26
N ARG A 107 -0.78 -9.97 6.30
CA ARG A 107 -1.52 -10.37 7.50
C ARG A 107 -2.37 -11.60 7.19
N GLU A 108 -3.05 -12.14 8.20
CA GLU A 108 -4.07 -13.17 7.99
C GLU A 108 -5.13 -12.76 6.94
N LYS A 109 -5.29 -13.58 5.89
CA LYS A 109 -6.10 -13.24 4.70
C LYS A 109 -7.56 -12.96 5.05
N ALA A 110 -8.14 -13.76 5.94
CA ALA A 110 -9.52 -13.58 6.38
C ALA A 110 -9.73 -12.21 7.06
N ASP A 111 -8.78 -11.80 7.92
CA ASP A 111 -8.81 -10.48 8.56
C ASP A 111 -8.64 -9.36 7.53
N TRP A 112 -7.75 -9.55 6.56
CA TRP A 112 -7.55 -8.61 5.48
C TRP A 112 -8.83 -8.40 4.66
N LEU A 113 -9.50 -9.48 4.25
CA LEU A 113 -10.76 -9.43 3.51
C LEU A 113 -11.83 -8.65 4.29
N ARG A 114 -12.03 -8.97 5.58
CA ARG A 114 -12.99 -8.23 6.44
C ARG A 114 -12.64 -6.75 6.54
N SER A 115 -11.35 -6.44 6.73
CA SER A 115 -10.85 -5.08 6.87
C SER A 115 -10.99 -4.25 5.58
N ARG A 116 -10.76 -4.88 4.42
CA ARG A 116 -10.89 -4.25 3.09
C ARG A 116 -12.36 -4.07 2.70
N ALA A 117 -13.22 -5.04 3.00
CA ALA A 117 -14.67 -4.94 2.80
C ALA A 117 -15.28 -3.77 3.58
N ARG A 118 -14.88 -3.59 4.85
CA ARG A 118 -15.33 -2.47 5.71
C ARG A 118 -14.69 -1.12 5.38
N HIS A 119 -13.72 -1.07 4.46
CA HIS A 119 -12.98 0.16 4.22
C HIS A 119 -13.85 1.28 3.61
N LYS A 120 -13.74 2.48 4.19
CA LYS A 120 -14.55 3.66 3.84
C LYS A 120 -16.05 3.39 3.99
N ASP A 121 -16.43 2.68 5.05
CA ASP A 121 -17.82 2.32 5.33
C ASP A 121 -18.44 1.49 4.20
N GLY A 122 -17.76 0.41 3.81
CA GLY A 122 -18.21 -0.44 2.69
C GLY A 122 -18.04 0.15 1.30
N ARG A 123 -17.79 1.45 1.15
CA ARG A 123 -17.69 2.11 -0.17
C ARG A 123 -16.59 1.53 -1.04
N TYR A 124 -15.48 1.07 -0.45
CA TYR A 124 -14.40 0.48 -1.23
C TYR A 124 -14.85 -0.81 -1.95
N LEU A 125 -15.61 -1.66 -1.26
CA LEU A 125 -16.24 -2.85 -1.84
C LEU A 125 -17.28 -2.47 -2.89
N HIS A 126 -18.16 -1.52 -2.59
CA HIS A 126 -19.16 -1.05 -3.54
C HIS A 126 -18.55 -0.50 -4.83
N TRP A 127 -17.46 0.27 -4.73
CA TRP A 127 -16.75 0.78 -5.91
C TRP A 127 -16.09 -0.34 -6.72
N SER A 128 -15.60 -1.40 -6.08
CA SER A 128 -15.11 -2.56 -6.81
C SER A 128 -16.23 -3.29 -7.54
N MET A 129 -17.38 -3.54 -6.90
CA MET A 129 -18.55 -4.13 -7.56
C MET A 129 -18.98 -3.29 -8.79
N ARG A 130 -19.01 -1.96 -8.67
CA ARG A 130 -19.34 -1.06 -9.78
C ARG A 130 -18.35 -1.12 -10.94
N ARG A 131 -17.05 -1.26 -10.66
CA ARG A 131 -16.00 -1.30 -11.70
C ARG A 131 -15.94 -2.65 -12.42
N THR A 132 -16.21 -3.74 -11.71
CA THR A 132 -16.11 -5.10 -12.27
C THR A 132 -17.43 -5.64 -12.78
N GLY A 133 -18.57 -5.08 -12.35
CA GLY A 133 -19.91 -5.64 -12.62
C GLY A 133 -20.22 -6.91 -11.82
N LEU A 134 -19.35 -7.30 -10.89
CA LEU A 134 -19.48 -8.53 -10.11
C LEU A 134 -20.39 -8.33 -8.88
N SER A 135 -20.98 -9.43 -8.42
CA SER A 135 -21.67 -9.49 -7.12
C SER A 135 -20.69 -9.29 -5.97
N ARG A 136 -21.22 -9.07 -4.76
CA ARG A 136 -20.41 -8.92 -3.55
C ARG A 136 -19.47 -10.10 -3.35
N ASP A 137 -20.01 -11.31 -3.36
CA ASP A 137 -19.25 -12.54 -3.07
C ASP A 137 -18.21 -12.81 -4.16
N ALA A 138 -18.55 -12.54 -5.42
CA ALA A 138 -17.60 -12.64 -6.51
C ALA A 138 -16.46 -11.63 -6.38
N VAL A 139 -16.70 -10.40 -5.88
CA VAL A 139 -15.61 -9.45 -5.57
C VAL A 139 -14.76 -9.92 -4.40
N LEU A 140 -15.37 -10.47 -3.35
CA LEU A 140 -14.63 -11.00 -2.19
C LEU A 140 -13.76 -12.20 -2.58
N GLN A 141 -14.29 -13.10 -3.41
CA GLN A 141 -13.53 -14.23 -3.96
C GLN A 141 -12.40 -13.73 -4.86
N MET A 142 -12.68 -12.82 -5.78
CA MET A 142 -11.66 -12.19 -6.64
C MET A 142 -10.54 -11.56 -5.80
N TRP A 143 -10.87 -10.84 -4.73
CA TRP A 143 -9.86 -10.29 -3.81
C TRP A 143 -9.08 -11.37 -3.07
N SER A 144 -9.72 -12.46 -2.65
CA SER A 144 -9.04 -13.60 -2.03
C SER A 144 -8.02 -14.21 -2.98
N ASP A 145 -8.41 -14.46 -4.23
CA ASP A 145 -7.53 -15.03 -5.26
C ASP A 145 -6.41 -14.08 -5.64
N ASP A 146 -6.71 -12.78 -5.72
CA ASP A 146 -5.71 -11.73 -5.94
C ASP A 146 -4.69 -11.66 -4.82
N PHE A 147 -5.11 -11.88 -3.58
CA PHE A 147 -4.22 -11.89 -2.43
C PHE A 147 -3.16 -12.97 -2.60
N ASP A 148 -3.58 -14.22 -2.81
CA ASP A 148 -2.66 -15.34 -2.96
C ASP A 148 -1.76 -15.13 -4.19
N ARG A 149 -2.36 -14.81 -5.35
CA ARG A 149 -1.64 -14.60 -6.61
C ARG A 149 -0.57 -13.53 -6.52
N HIS A 150 -0.86 -12.40 -5.88
CA HIS A 150 0.11 -11.31 -5.76
C HIS A 150 1.27 -11.67 -4.82
N HIS A 151 0.99 -12.30 -3.68
CA HIS A 151 2.06 -12.74 -2.77
C HIS A 151 2.95 -13.79 -3.45
N ASP A 152 2.36 -14.75 -4.15
CA ASP A 152 3.11 -15.79 -4.86
C ASP A 152 3.93 -15.20 -6.01
N ALA A 153 3.39 -14.26 -6.77
CA ALA A 153 4.12 -13.55 -7.82
C ALA A 153 5.32 -12.78 -7.28
N VAL A 154 5.15 -12.03 -6.17
CA VAL A 154 6.24 -11.29 -5.54
C VAL A 154 7.32 -12.24 -5.01
N ARG A 155 6.94 -13.31 -4.31
CA ARG A 155 7.88 -14.32 -3.80
C ARG A 155 8.64 -15.01 -4.93
N ALA A 156 7.95 -15.36 -6.01
CA ALA A 156 8.56 -15.99 -7.18
C ALA A 156 9.55 -15.06 -7.89
N PHE A 157 9.20 -13.77 -8.01
CA PHE A 157 10.06 -12.76 -8.64
C PHE A 157 11.35 -12.52 -7.85
N PHE A 158 11.25 -12.31 -6.54
CA PHE A 158 12.40 -12.02 -5.68
C PHE A 158 13.11 -13.26 -5.12
N ARG A 159 12.79 -14.47 -5.61
CA ARG A 159 13.30 -15.74 -5.07
C ARG A 159 14.83 -15.80 -4.95
N PHE A 160 15.53 -15.12 -5.87
CA PHE A 160 16.99 -15.03 -5.94
C PHE A 160 17.55 -13.66 -5.52
N GLU A 161 16.69 -12.75 -5.09
CA GLU A 161 17.05 -11.37 -4.69
C GLU A 161 16.53 -11.07 -3.28
N GLN A 162 16.79 -11.99 -2.34
CA GLN A 162 16.22 -11.93 -0.99
C GLN A 162 16.64 -10.68 -0.21
N ASP A 163 17.82 -10.12 -0.49
CA ASP A 163 18.26 -8.85 0.11
C ASP A 163 17.45 -7.63 -0.34
N ARG A 164 16.67 -7.77 -1.42
CA ARG A 164 15.78 -6.72 -1.93
C ARG A 164 14.35 -6.88 -1.46
N LEU A 165 13.95 -8.00 -0.84
CA LEU A 165 12.57 -8.23 -0.39
C LEU A 165 12.52 -8.53 1.11
N LEU A 166 11.72 -7.74 1.83
CA LEU A 166 11.26 -8.09 3.18
C LEU A 166 9.78 -8.43 3.16
N GLU A 167 9.45 -9.67 3.48
CA GLU A 167 8.08 -10.05 3.86
C GLU A 167 7.84 -9.68 5.33
N PHE A 168 6.81 -8.88 5.57
CA PHE A 168 6.51 -8.30 6.89
C PHE A 168 5.07 -8.61 7.28
N HIS A 169 4.89 -9.67 8.06
CA HIS A 169 3.61 -10.00 8.65
C HIS A 169 3.32 -9.06 9.83
N ILE A 170 2.30 -8.20 9.71
CA ILE A 170 2.12 -7.04 10.61
C ILE A 170 1.89 -7.40 12.08
N ASP A 171 1.45 -8.62 12.36
CA ASP A 171 1.17 -9.08 13.72
C ASP A 171 2.33 -9.85 14.35
N THR A 172 3.26 -10.38 13.55
CA THR A 172 4.29 -11.35 14.02
C THR A 172 5.71 -10.95 13.66
N THR A 173 5.94 -10.22 12.57
CA THR A 173 7.26 -9.74 12.21
C THR A 173 7.66 -8.57 13.12
N PRO A 174 8.77 -8.67 13.86
CA PRO A 174 9.22 -7.59 14.72
C PRO A 174 9.68 -6.40 13.89
N ILE A 175 9.29 -5.17 14.28
CA ILE A 175 9.69 -3.94 13.58
C ILE A 175 11.22 -3.78 13.41
N LYS A 176 12.01 -4.38 14.30
CA LYS A 176 13.48 -4.41 14.18
C LYS A 176 13.96 -5.12 12.91
N ALA A 177 13.19 -6.06 12.35
CA ALA A 177 13.48 -6.66 11.05
C ALA A 177 13.43 -5.61 9.93
N LEU A 178 12.38 -4.78 9.90
CA LEU A 178 12.28 -3.66 8.95
C LEU A 178 13.39 -2.63 9.17
N GLN A 179 13.76 -2.33 10.42
CA GLN A 179 14.87 -1.43 10.71
C GLN A 179 16.19 -1.95 10.13
N ARG A 180 16.54 -3.22 10.40
CA ARG A 180 17.75 -3.84 9.85
C ARG A 180 17.73 -3.87 8.34
N PHE A 181 16.57 -4.21 7.76
CA PHE A 181 16.41 -4.31 6.31
C PHE A 181 16.70 -3.00 5.59
N VAL A 182 16.34 -1.84 6.15
CA VAL A 182 16.55 -0.55 5.49
C VAL A 182 17.86 0.15 5.87
N LEU A 183 18.63 -0.40 6.81
CA LEU A 183 19.96 0.10 7.15
C LEU A 183 21.01 -0.39 6.13
N PRO A 184 22.11 0.38 5.95
CA PRO A 184 22.37 1.70 6.53
C PRO A 184 21.67 2.86 5.79
N GLU A 185 21.02 2.61 4.66
CA GLU A 185 20.61 3.67 3.74
C GLU A 185 19.46 4.53 4.26
N LEU A 186 18.61 3.99 5.14
CA LEU A 186 17.55 4.71 5.83
C LEU A 186 17.60 4.43 7.33
N SER A 187 17.46 5.47 8.12
CA SER A 187 17.33 5.36 9.58
C SER A 187 15.86 5.49 9.98
N ILE A 188 15.30 4.39 10.50
CA ILE A 188 13.96 4.39 11.09
C ILE A 188 14.00 4.04 12.58
N TRP A 189 13.05 4.58 13.34
CA TRP A 189 12.96 4.38 14.78
C TRP A 189 11.79 3.44 15.14
N PRO A 190 12.08 2.22 15.64
CA PRO A 190 11.08 1.25 16.09
C PRO A 190 10.00 1.80 17.02
N ARG A 191 10.31 2.80 17.87
CA ARG A 191 9.36 3.43 18.80
C ARG A 191 8.13 4.06 18.12
N PHE A 192 8.19 4.34 16.81
CA PHE A 192 7.06 4.88 16.07
C PHE A 192 6.10 3.81 15.53
N TRP A 193 6.48 2.53 15.64
CA TRP A 193 5.61 1.41 15.30
C TRP A 193 4.59 1.18 16.40
N ARG A 194 3.31 1.26 16.03
CA ARG A 194 2.17 1.06 16.92
C ARG A 194 0.91 0.83 16.10
N ARG A 195 -0.12 0.24 16.71
CA ARG A 195 -1.46 0.18 16.14
C ARG A 195 -1.92 1.58 15.72
N PHE A 196 -2.29 1.73 14.46
CA PHE A 196 -2.70 3.00 13.87
C PHE A 196 -3.67 2.74 12.72
N ARG A 197 -4.80 3.47 12.70
CA ARG A 197 -5.89 3.30 11.70
C ARG A 197 -6.42 1.85 11.64
N VAL A 198 -6.62 1.23 12.81
CA VAL A 198 -7.38 -0.01 12.92
C VAL A 198 -8.81 0.26 12.43
N THR A 199 -9.36 -0.63 11.61
CA THR A 199 -10.68 -0.38 10.97
C THR A 199 -11.77 -0.19 12.01
N ASP A 200 -11.73 -0.92 13.12
CA ASP A 200 -12.74 -0.84 14.17
C ASP A 200 -12.65 0.49 14.93
N ASP A 201 -11.44 0.94 15.29
CA ASP A 201 -11.24 2.28 15.88
C ASP A 201 -11.71 3.40 14.93
N VAL A 202 -11.49 3.23 13.63
CA VAL A 202 -11.95 4.19 12.62
C VAL A 202 -13.47 4.14 12.50
N ALA A 203 -14.07 2.96 12.42
CA ALA A 203 -15.52 2.79 12.34
C ALA A 203 -16.22 3.40 13.56
N ALA A 204 -15.71 3.13 14.76
CA ALA A 204 -16.24 3.70 16.00
C ALA A 204 -16.12 5.23 16.04
N ARG A 205 -14.97 5.79 15.61
CA ARG A 205 -14.76 7.24 15.57
C ARG A 205 -15.64 7.96 14.55
N GLU A 206 -15.85 7.33 13.39
CA GLU A 206 -16.55 7.94 12.25
C GLU A 206 -18.04 7.56 12.19
N GLY A 207 -18.53 6.75 13.14
CA GLY A 207 -19.93 6.31 13.21
C GLY A 207 -20.37 5.39 12.07
N TRP A 208 -19.48 4.53 11.57
CA TRP A 208 -19.80 3.58 10.50
C TRP A 208 -20.72 2.47 11.03
N SER A 209 -21.82 2.19 10.33
CA SER A 209 -22.76 1.15 10.76
C SER A 209 -22.32 -0.23 10.29
N ASP A 210 -22.50 -1.24 11.15
CA ASP A 210 -22.26 -2.63 10.77
C ASP A 210 -23.29 -3.15 9.75
N GLU A 211 -24.37 -2.41 9.45
CA GLU A 211 -25.39 -2.81 8.46
C GLU A 211 -24.81 -3.01 7.04
N MET A 212 -23.82 -2.22 6.63
CA MET A 212 -23.11 -2.44 5.35
C MET A 212 -22.16 -3.66 5.41
N ALA A 213 -21.71 -4.01 6.62
CA ALA A 213 -20.93 -5.21 6.93
C ALA A 213 -21.82 -6.47 7.15
N LEU A 214 -23.11 -6.32 7.45
CA LEU A 214 -24.08 -7.40 7.65
C LEU A 214 -24.70 -7.93 6.34
N LEU A 215 -24.53 -7.20 5.24
CA LEU A 215 -24.70 -7.77 3.91
C LEU A 215 -23.51 -8.70 3.51
N ALA A 216 -22.59 -9.04 4.44
CA ALA A 216 -21.38 -9.86 4.24
C ALA A 216 -21.45 -11.29 4.80
N ALA A 217 -22.63 -11.78 5.16
CA ALA A 217 -22.87 -13.16 5.56
C ALA A 217 -23.94 -13.78 4.66
#